data_AF-A0A2X2BD24-F1
#
_entry.id   AF-A0A2X2BD24-F1
#
_cell.length_a   1.000
_cell.length_b   1.000
_cell.length_c   1.000
_cell.angle_alpha   90.00
_cell.angle_beta   90.00
_cell.angle_gamma   90.00
#
_symmetry.space_group_name_H-M   'P 1'
#
loop_
_entity.id
_entity.type
_entity.pdbx_description
1 polymer ?
#
loop_
_entity_poly.entity_id
_entity_poly.type
_entity_poly.pdbx_seq_one_letter_code
_entity_poly.pdbx_strand_id
1 'polypeptide(L)'
;MSLVSWTITFSVVLAFASGNPIYGLILNGLKGLYTRVGRYYFSNVQAKELALSFYKKLALLCEQKDTEHVMDCVRQYGKESGIIWHELQSPLPSDLEEVKR
;
A
#
# COMPACT_ATOMS: atom_id res chain seq x y z
N MET A 1 -8.57 11.45 9.98
CA MET A 1 -8.52 10.33 9.02
C MET A 1 -7.08 9.82 8.99
N SER A 2 -6.80 8.58 9.40
CA SER A 2 -5.41 8.09 9.47
C SER A 2 -4.85 7.89 8.05
N LEU A 3 -3.54 8.11 7.86
CA LEU A 3 -2.86 7.91 6.58
C LEU A 3 -3.16 6.52 6.00
N VAL A 4 -3.22 5.49 6.86
CA VAL A 4 -3.58 4.10 6.54
C VAL A 4 -4.97 3.99 5.92
N SER A 5 -5.95 4.69 6.48
CA SER A 5 -7.34 4.64 6.00
C SER A 5 -7.47 5.36 4.65
N TRP A 6 -6.69 6.42 4.44
CA TRP A 6 -6.63 7.15 3.18
C TRP A 6 -5.96 6.35 2.06
N THR A 7 -4.81 5.70 2.33
CA THR A 7 -4.11 4.85 1.34
C THR A 7 -4.94 3.65 0.90
N ILE A 8 -5.61 2.97 1.84
CA ILE A 8 -6.49 1.84 1.53
C ILE A 8 -7.69 2.29 0.70
N THR A 9 -8.32 3.41 1.06
CA THR A 9 -9.46 3.94 0.31
C THR A 9 -9.05 4.33 -1.11
N PHE A 10 -7.89 4.97 -1.26
CA PHE A 10 -7.36 5.36 -2.57
C PHE A 10 -7.12 4.14 -3.47
N SER A 11 -6.46 3.10 -2.97
CA SER A 11 -6.22 1.87 -3.74
C SER A 11 -7.51 1.17 -4.17
N VAL A 12 -8.53 1.14 -3.31
CA VAL A 12 -9.85 0.57 -3.64
C VAL A 12 -10.53 1.39 -4.74
N VAL A 13 -10.54 2.72 -4.63
CA VAL A 13 -11.15 3.60 -5.64
C VAL A 13 -10.44 3.45 -6.99
N LEU A 14 -9.11 3.38 -7.00
CA LEU A 14 -8.33 3.16 -8.22
C LEU A 14 -8.66 1.80 -8.86
N ALA A 15 -8.83 0.76 -8.04
CA ALA A 15 -9.23 -0.56 -8.51
C ALA A 15 -10.63 -0.55 -9.15
N PHE A 16 -11.60 0.17 -8.58
CA PHE A 16 -12.90 0.37 -9.22
C PHE A 16 -12.82 1.22 -10.49
N ALA A 17 -11.92 2.20 -10.54
CA ALA A 17 -11.68 3.04 -11.73
C ALA A 17 -11.08 2.26 -12.91
N SER A 18 -10.51 1.07 -12.68
CA SER A 18 -10.00 0.20 -13.75
C SER A 18 -11.07 -0.36 -14.69
N GLY A 19 -12.36 -0.16 -14.38
CA GLY A 19 -13.49 -0.71 -15.15
C GLY A 19 -13.78 -2.18 -14.85
N ASN A 20 -12.97 -2.85 -14.02
CA ASN A 20 -13.21 -4.21 -13.56
C ASN A 20 -13.48 -4.24 -12.04
N PRO A 21 -14.73 -4.52 -11.61
CA PRO A 21 -15.12 -4.50 -10.20
C PRO A 21 -14.45 -5.61 -9.36
N ILE A 22 -13.90 -6.65 -9.99
CA ILE A 22 -13.23 -7.76 -9.29
C ILE A 22 -12.03 -7.24 -8.47
N TYR A 23 -11.26 -6.30 -9.02
CA TYR A 23 -10.12 -5.72 -8.28
C TYR A 23 -10.56 -4.97 -7.03
N GLY A 24 -11.66 -4.21 -7.12
CA GLY A 24 -12.24 -3.53 -5.97
C GLY A 24 -12.76 -4.50 -4.91
N LEU A 25 -13.36 -5.61 -5.32
CA LEU A 25 -13.86 -6.66 -4.42
C LEU A 25 -12.72 -7.39 -3.69
N ILE A 26 -11.63 -7.71 -4.38
CA ILE A 26 -10.44 -8.33 -3.77
C ILE A 26 -9.87 -7.42 -2.67
N LEU A 27 -9.70 -6.13 -2.98
CA LEU A 27 -9.19 -5.16 -2.01
C LEU A 27 -10.15 -4.94 -0.83
N ASN A 28 -11.47 -4.98 -1.09
CA ASN A 28 -12.47 -4.94 -0.02
C ASN A 28 -12.36 -6.14 0.92
N GLY A 29 -12.16 -7.35 0.39
CA GLY A 29 -11.96 -8.56 1.19
C GLY A 29 -10.71 -8.51 2.08
N LEU A 30 -9.65 -7.86 1.60
CA LEU A 30 -8.37 -7.73 2.32
C LEU A 30 -8.28 -6.47 3.21
N LYS A 31 -9.29 -5.60 3.19
CA LYS A 31 -9.30 -4.30 3.88
C LYS A 31 -8.94 -4.40 5.37
N GLY A 32 -9.46 -5.42 6.06
CA GLY A 32 -9.19 -5.65 7.48
C GLY A 32 -7.72 -5.93 7.76
N LEU A 33 -7.13 -6.87 7.02
CA LEU A 33 -5.71 -7.23 7.12
C LEU A 33 -4.81 -6.05 6.73
N TYR A 34 -5.10 -5.39 5.60
CA TYR A 34 -4.36 -4.20 5.16
C TYR A 34 -4.38 -3.07 6.20
N THR A 35 -5.50 -2.88 6.90
CA THR A 35 -5.60 -1.85 7.94
C THR A 35 -4.78 -2.21 9.17
N ARG A 36 -4.70 -3.50 9.54
CA ARG A 36 -3.89 -3.96 10.68
C ARG A 36 -2.40 -3.84 10.36
N VAL A 37 -1.95 -4.40 9.24
CA VAL A 37 -0.56 -4.33 8.77
C VAL A 37 -0.15 -2.88 8.51
N GLY A 38 -1.00 -2.11 7.83
CA GLY A 38 -0.75 -0.71 7.52
C GLY A 38 -0.58 0.14 8.76
N ARG A 39 -1.33 -0.09 9.85
CA ARG A 39 -1.15 0.66 11.11
C ARG A 39 0.25 0.50 11.68
N TYR A 40 0.79 -0.72 11.65
CA TYR A 40 2.14 -1.00 12.10
C TYR A 40 3.19 -0.45 11.12
N TYR A 41 3.01 -0.69 9.82
CA TYR A 41 3.94 -0.23 8.78
C TYR A 41 4.07 1.30 8.73
N PHE A 42 2.93 2.00 8.72
CA PHE A 42 2.87 3.46 8.76
C PHE A 42 3.11 4.04 10.15
N SER A 43 3.56 3.26 11.15
CA SER A 43 4.13 3.84 12.36
C SER A 43 5.51 4.45 12.08
N ASN A 44 6.26 3.87 11.14
CA ASN A 44 7.55 4.37 10.68
C ASN A 44 7.37 5.60 9.77
N VAL A 45 8.09 6.69 10.06
CA VAL A 45 8.06 7.93 9.27
C VAL A 45 8.58 7.69 7.85
N GLN A 46 9.62 6.88 7.67
CA GLN A 46 10.19 6.56 6.36
C GLN A 46 9.18 5.87 5.45
N ALA A 47 8.37 4.96 6.01
CA ALA A 47 7.29 4.29 5.27
C ALA A 47 6.23 5.28 4.77
N LYS A 48 5.89 6.31 5.57
CA LYS A 48 4.93 7.35 5.17
C LYS A 48 5.48 8.20 4.02
N GLU A 49 6.74 8.62 4.12
CA GLU A 49 7.40 9.44 3.10
C GLU A 49 7.56 8.68 1.78
N LEU A 50 7.91 7.39 1.86
CA LEU A 50 8.00 6.51 0.71
C LEU A 50 6.63 6.39 0.01
N ALA A 51 5.56 6.11 0.76
CA ALA A 51 4.22 6.01 0.20
C ALA A 51 3.74 7.33 -0.42
N LEU A 52 3.98 8.47 0.23
CA LEU A 52 3.64 9.79 -0.33
C LEU A 52 4.39 10.05 -1.64
N SER A 53 5.68 9.72 -1.68
CA SER A 53 6.50 9.87 -2.89
C SER A 53 6.01 8.97 -4.03
N PHE A 54 5.59 7.74 -3.70
CA PHE A 54 4.98 6.82 -4.65
C PHE A 54 3.67 7.36 -5.22
N TYR A 55 2.74 7.84 -4.40
CA TYR A 55 1.47 8.40 -4.90
C TYR A 55 1.68 9.65 -5.74
N LYS A 56 2.66 10.50 -5.40
CA LYS A 56 3.03 11.66 -6.25
C LYS A 56 3.58 11.22 -7.60
N LYS A 57 4.45 10.21 -7.64
CA LYS A 57 4.99 9.64 -8.88
C LYS A 57 3.88 9.03 -9.74
N LEU A 58 2.96 8.27 -9.14
CA LEU A 58 1.81 7.72 -9.86
C LEU A 58 0.92 8.82 -10.46
N ALA A 59 0.65 9.89 -9.73
CA ALA A 59 -0.14 11.01 -10.24
C ALA A 59 0.54 11.66 -11.47
N LEU A 60 1.85 11.90 -11.41
CA LEU A 60 2.63 12.43 -12.54
C LEU A 60 2.59 11.49 -13.76
N LEU A 61 2.73 10.18 -13.56
CA LEU A 61 2.64 9.20 -14.64
C LEU A 61 1.25 9.17 -15.28
N CYS A 62 0.20 9.31 -14.48
CA CYS A 62 -1.17 9.45 -14.98
C CYS A 62 -1.35 10.73 -15.82
N GLU A 63 -0.82 11.87 -15.37
CA GLU A 63 -0.88 13.14 -16.11
C GLU A 63 -0.13 13.04 -17.45
N GLN A 64 1.02 12.37 -17.46
CA GLN A 64 1.85 12.15 -18.66
C GLN A 64 1.30 11.05 -19.58
N LYS A 65 0.26 10.31 -19.15
CA LYS A 65 -0.27 9.11 -19.82
C LYS A 65 0.79 8.05 -20.10
N ASP A 66 1.83 8.03 -19.28
CA ASP A 66 2.96 7.13 -19.44
C ASP A 66 2.68 5.82 -18.71
N THR A 67 2.00 4.91 -19.40
CA THR A 67 1.61 3.60 -18.86
C THR A 67 2.77 2.61 -18.78
N GLU A 68 3.87 2.86 -19.49
CA GLU A 68 5.02 1.96 -19.54
C GLU A 68 5.77 1.99 -18.19
N HIS A 69 6.01 3.18 -17.66
CA HIS A 69 6.75 3.38 -16.42
C HIS A 69 5.93 3.12 -15.14
N VAL A 70 4.60 2.92 -15.26
CA VAL A 70 3.75 2.57 -14.10
C VAL A 70 4.20 1.27 -13.47
N MET A 71 4.50 0.25 -14.29
CA MET A 71 4.90 -1.07 -13.78
C MET A 71 6.23 -1.01 -13.02
N ASP A 72 7.18 -0.24 -13.52
CA ASP A 72 8.47 -0.05 -12.84
C ASP A 72 8.32 0.75 -11.56
N CYS A 73 7.47 1.78 -11.55
CA CYS A 73 7.16 2.55 -10.36
C CYS A 73 6.56 1.66 -9.24
N VAL A 74 5.59 0.81 -9.59
CA VAL A 74 4.96 -0.13 -8.64
C VAL A 74 5.96 -1.18 -8.15
N ARG A 75 6.79 -1.74 -9.04
CA ARG A 75 7.82 -2.73 -8.67
C ARG A 75 8.85 -2.14 -7.74
N GLN A 76 9.32 -0.92 -8.02
CA GLN A 76 10.31 -0.24 -7.20
C GLN A 76 9.74 0.07 -5.81
N TYR A 77 8.50 0.58 -5.75
CA TYR A 77 7.81 0.78 -4.48
C TYR A 77 7.64 -0.53 -3.69
N GLY A 78 7.30 -1.64 -4.36
CA GLY A 78 7.20 -2.96 -3.72
C GLY A 78 8.52 -3.43 -3.10
N LYS A 79 9.65 -3.19 -3.77
CA LYS A 79 10.99 -3.52 -3.24
C LYS A 79 11.35 -2.65 -2.03
N GLU A 80 11.25 -1.33 -2.18
CA GLU A 80 11.61 -0.37 -1.13
C GLU A 80 10.72 -0.53 0.10
N SER A 81 9.41 -0.71 -0.10
CA SER A 81 8.47 -0.94 1.00
C SER A 81 8.70 -2.28 1.71
N GLY A 82 9.08 -3.32 0.95
CA GLY A 82 9.43 -4.63 1.49
C GLY A 82 10.69 -4.61 2.37
N ILE A 83 11.71 -3.81 2.00
CA ILE A 83 12.92 -3.61 2.83
C ILE A 83 12.53 -2.99 4.17
N ILE A 84 11.75 -1.90 4.15
CA ILE A 84 11.28 -1.23 5.38
C ILE A 84 10.42 -2.20 6.22
N TRP A 85 9.58 -3.02 5.60
CA TRP A 85 8.78 -4.02 6.31
C TRP A 85 9.65 -5.08 6.99
N HIS A 86 10.68 -5.58 6.31
CA HIS A 86 11.62 -6.54 6.89
C HIS A 86 12.40 -5.96 8.08
N GLU A 87 12.82 -4.70 8.00
CA GLU A 87 13.46 -3.99 9.10
C GLU A 87 12.50 -3.82 10.30
N LEU A 88 11.22 -3.52 10.04
CA LEU A 88 10.18 -3.38 11.06
C LEU A 88 9.75 -4.72 11.69
N GLN A 89 9.95 -5.84 11.00
CA GLN A 89 9.73 -7.18 11.55
C GLN A 89 10.90 -7.69 12.40
N SER A 90 12.06 -7.02 12.39
CA SER A 90 13.23 -7.49 13.13
C SER A 90 13.02 -7.49 14.66
N PRO A 91 12.10 -6.69 15.24
CA PRO A 91 11.47 -6.97 16.51
C PRO A 91 9.98 -7.32 16.31
N LEU A 92 9.65 -8.55 15.88
CA LEU A 92 8.25 -8.98 15.72
C LEU A 92 7.46 -8.77 17.02
N PRO A 93 6.45 -7.88 17.06
CA PRO A 93 5.52 -7.83 18.17
C PRO A 93 4.58 -9.02 18.08
N SER A 94 4.41 -9.73 19.21
CA SER A 94 3.57 -10.92 19.39
C SER A 94 2.12 -10.75 18.92
N ASP A 95 1.67 -9.51 18.77
CA ASP A 95 0.35 -9.11 18.27
C ASP A 95 0.05 -9.54 16.82
N LEU A 96 1.03 -9.95 16.02
CA LEU A 96 0.81 -10.47 14.66
C LEU A 96 0.65 -12.00 14.61
N GLU A 97 0.98 -12.71 15.69
CA GLU A 97 0.94 -14.18 15.74
C GLU A 97 -0.46 -14.75 16.03
N GLU A 98 -1.39 -13.93 16.51
CA GLU A 98 -2.78 -14.36 16.82
C GLU A 98 -3.71 -14.47 15.59
N VAL A 99 -3.22 -15.02 14.48
CA VAL A 99 -4.08 -15.55 13.40
C VAL A 99 -3.73 -17.03 13.17
N LYS A 100 -3.67 -17.78 14.27
CA LYS A 100 -3.73 -19.24 14.30
C LYS A 100 -4.90 -19.64 15.20
N ARG A 101 -6.12 -19.56 14.67
CA ARG A 101 -7.26 -20.29 15.25
C ARG A 101 -8.21 -20.73 14.17
#